data_AF-A0A928VN64-F1
#
_entry.id   AF-A0A928VN64-F1
#
_cell.length_a   1.000
_cell.length_b   1.000
_cell.length_c   1.000
_cell.angle_alpha   90.00
_cell.angle_beta   90.00
_cell.angle_gamma   90.00
#
_symmetry.space_group_name_H-M   'P 1'
#
loop_
_entity.id
_entity.type
_entity.pdbx_description
1 polymer ?
#
loop_
_entity_poly.entity_id
_entity_poly.type
_entity_poly.pdbx_seq_one_letter_code
_entity_poly.pdbx_strand_id
1 'polypeptide(L)' 'MRASAGQILKVGIDGNANISLRHPDGNPVKDASGVKGRQFQLPKSGDYMIDVNSADPTAFELNVDVK' A
#
# COMPACT_ATOMS: atom_id res chain seq x y z
N MET A 1 1.65 -5.39 -7.47
CA MET A 1 0.88 -4.39 -8.24
C MET A 1 1.85 -3.61 -9.10
N ARG A 2 1.68 -3.65 -10.43
CA ARG A 2 2.59 -2.95 -11.34
C ARG A 2 2.18 -1.48 -11.49
N ALA A 3 3.14 -0.58 -11.38
CA ALA A 3 2.94 0.86 -11.55
C ALA A 3 4.21 1.54 -12.08
N SER A 4 4.07 2.78 -12.56
CA SER A 4 5.15 3.58 -13.12
C SER A 4 5.54 4.75 -12.20
N ALA A 5 6.78 5.19 -12.30
CA ALA A 5 7.24 6.40 -11.61
C ALA A 5 6.38 7.61 -12.00
N GLY A 6 6.05 8.45 -11.02
CA GLY A 6 5.18 9.62 -11.19
C GLY A 6 3.70 9.33 -11.02
N GLN A 7 3.27 8.06 -11.05
CA GLN A 7 1.87 7.71 -10.78
C GLN A 7 1.51 7.93 -9.33
N ILE A 8 0.22 8.13 -9.11
CA ILE A 8 -0.38 8.29 -7.79
C ILE A 8 -1.06 6.97 -7.43
N LEU A 9 -0.59 6.35 -6.34
CA LEU A 9 -1.27 5.25 -5.68
C LEU A 9 -2.16 5.79 -4.57
N LYS A 10 -3.45 5.47 -4.61
CA LYS A 10 -4.36 5.64 -3.49
C LYS A 10 -4.70 4.25 -2.94
N VAL A 11 -4.45 4.05 -1.65
CA VAL A 11 -4.77 2.82 -0.95
C VAL A 11 -5.60 3.13 0.29
N GLY A 12 -6.60 2.30 0.57
CA GLY A 12 -7.42 2.35 1.77
C GLY A 12 -7.79 0.96 2.23
N ILE A 13 -7.88 0.76 3.55
CA ILE A 13 -8.36 -0.47 4.16
C ILE A 13 -9.43 -0.17 5.18
N ASP A 14 -10.55 -0.86 5.05
CA ASP A 14 -11.62 -0.87 6.05
C ASP A 14 -11.52 -2.14 6.89
N GLY A 15 -11.84 -2.04 8.19
CA GLY A 15 -11.69 -3.13 9.16
C GLY A 15 -10.48 -2.99 10.10
N ASN A 16 -10.24 -3.98 10.96
CA ASN A 16 -9.17 -3.93 11.97
C ASN A 16 -7.81 -4.44 11.45
N ALA A 17 -7.42 -4.01 10.26
CA ALA A 17 -6.12 -4.33 9.66
C ALA A 17 -5.38 -3.06 9.22
N ASN A 18 -4.07 -3.15 9.06
CA ASN A 18 -3.23 -2.03 8.64
C ASN A 18 -2.48 -2.39 7.35
N ILE A 19 -2.13 -1.37 6.58
CA ILE A 19 -1.36 -1.52 5.35
C ILE A 19 0.11 -1.20 5.60
N SER A 20 1.00 -1.91 4.90
CA SER A 20 2.38 -1.49 4.62
C SER A 20 2.66 -1.61 3.13
N LEU A 21 3.49 -0.72 2.58
CA LEU A 21 3.85 -0.73 1.16
C LEU A 21 5.36 -0.96 1.00
N ARG A 22 5.76 -1.79 0.04
CA ARG A 22 7.14 -1.94 -0.39
C ARG A 22 7.33 -1.47 -1.83
N HIS A 23 8.46 -0.84 -2.07
CA HIS A 23 8.98 -0.50 -3.40
C HIS A 23 9.28 -1.77 -4.21
N PRO A 24 9.48 -1.66 -5.54
CA PRO A 24 9.87 -2.79 -6.39
C PRO A 24 11.20 -3.45 -6.02
N ASP A 25 12.05 -2.76 -5.25
CA ASP A 25 13.31 -3.29 -4.72
C ASP A 25 13.13 -4.02 -3.37
N GLY A 26 11.90 -4.14 -2.88
CA GLY A 26 11.57 -4.77 -1.60
C GLY A 26 11.72 -3.85 -0.38
N ASN A 27 12.23 -2.63 -0.53
CA ASN A 27 12.36 -1.72 0.61
C ASN A 27 11.00 -1.14 1.02
N PRO A 28 10.75 -0.92 2.33
CA PRO A 28 9.51 -0.32 2.80
C PRO A 28 9.40 1.14 2.38
N VAL A 29 8.19 1.54 1.99
CA VAL A 29 7.80 2.94 1.84
C VAL A 29 7.54 3.49 3.25
N LYS A 30 8.47 4.30 3.78
CA LYS A 30 8.46 4.75 5.19
C LYS A 30 7.13 5.37 5.61
N ASP A 31 6.52 6.16 4.74
CA ASP A 31 5.27 6.87 5.04
C ASP A 31 4.01 6.00 4.89
N ALA A 32 4.17 4.72 4.52
CA ALA A 32 3.07 3.79 4.27
C ALA A 32 2.94 2.69 5.33
N SER A 33 3.78 2.70 6.36
CA SER A 33 3.72 1.69 7.42
C SER A 33 2.59 1.99 8.41
N GLY A 34 1.67 1.04 8.59
CA GLY A 34 0.65 1.11 9.63
C GLY A 34 -0.52 2.06 9.32
N VAL A 35 -0.74 2.42 8.06
CA VAL A 35 -1.78 3.38 7.67
C VAL A 35 -3.09 2.70 7.31
N LYS A 36 -4.23 3.36 7.58
CA LYS A 36 -5.58 2.93 7.16
C LYS A 36 -5.94 3.40 5.76
N GLY A 37 -5.40 4.52 5.31
CA GLY A 37 -5.59 4.98 3.95
C GLY A 37 -4.75 6.21 3.66
N ARG A 38 -4.05 6.19 2.53
CA ARG A 38 -3.13 7.26 2.13
C ARG A 38 -2.91 7.25 0.63
N GLN A 39 -2.55 8.42 0.12
CA GLN A 39 -2.12 8.63 -1.24
C GLN A 39 -0.59 8.77 -1.29
N PHE A 40 0.04 8.10 -2.24
CA PHE A 40 1.50 8.10 -2.44
C PHE A 40 1.83 8.43 -3.88
N GLN A 41 2.76 9.36 -4.09
CA GLN A 41 3.40 9.50 -5.39
C GLN A 41 4.50 8.46 -5.51
N LEU A 42 4.44 7.62 -6.53
CA LEU A 42 5.35 6.50 -6.71
C LEU A 42 6.67 6.97 -7.33
N PRO A 43 7.83 6.82 -6.66
CA PRO A 43 9.09 7.34 -7.17
C PRO A 43 9.75 6.42 -8.21
N LYS A 44 9.29 5.17 -8.33
CA LYS A 44 9.92 4.13 -9.16
C LYS A 44 8.88 3.41 -9.99
N SER A 45 9.28 2.91 -11.15
CA SER A 45 8.47 1.98 -11.93
C SER A 45 8.77 0.55 -11.48
N GLY A 46 7.75 -0.31 -11.45
CA GLY A 46 7.90 -1.73 -11.15
C GLY A 46 6.73 -2.30 -10.35
N ASP A 47 6.98 -3.46 -9.75
CA ASP A 47 5.99 -4.21 -9.00
C ASP A 47 6.06 -3.89 -7.50
N TYR A 48 5.10 -3.09 -7.04
CA TYR A 48 4.93 -2.75 -5.64
C TYR A 48 4.17 -3.84 -4.88
N MET A 49 4.46 -4.01 -3.59
CA MET A 49 3.80 -4.99 -2.73
C MET A 49 3.06 -4.27 -1.61
N ILE A 50 1.79 -4.64 -1.41
CA ILE A 50 0.95 -4.16 -0.32
C ILE A 50 0.82 -5.32 0.67
N ASP A 51 1.28 -5.11 1.89
CA ASP A 51 1.07 -6.04 2.99
C ASP A 51 -0.12 -5.58 3.83
N VAL A 52 -0.97 -6.53 4.18
CA VAL A 52 -2.08 -6.32 5.10
C VAL A 52 -1.82 -7.12 6.35
N ASN A 53 -1.72 -6.43 7.49
CA ASN A 53 -1.37 -7.03 8.78
C ASN A 53 -2.45 -6.71 9.82
N SER A 54 -2.81 -7.70 10.64
CA SER A 54 -3.66 -7.54 11.82
C SER A 54 -3.14 -8.39 12.98
N ALA A 55 -3.41 -7.95 14.21
CA ALA A 55 -3.06 -8.70 15.41
C ALA A 55 -3.98 -9.92 15.63
N ASP A 56 -5.24 -9.81 15.19
CA ASP A 56 -6.29 -10.82 15.36
C ASP A 56 -6.91 -11.17 14.00
N PRO A 57 -7.49 -12.38 13.84
CA PRO A 57 -8.28 -12.70 12.65
C PRO A 57 -9.40 -11.66 12.45
N THR A 58 -9.40 -10.99 11.31
CA THR A 58 -10.34 -9.90 11.02
C THR A 58 -10.73 -9.92 9.55
N ALA A 59 -11.97 -9.54 9.26
CA ALA A 59 -12.39 -9.23 7.91
C ALA A 59 -11.90 -7.83 7.54
N PHE A 60 -11.51 -7.64 6.28
CA PHE A 60 -11.10 -6.34 5.76
C PHE A 60 -11.51 -6.19 4.30
N GLU A 61 -11.63 -4.95 3.87
CA GLU A 61 -11.80 -4.57 2.46
C GLU A 61 -10.64 -3.68 2.04
N LEU A 62 -9.91 -4.07 1.00
CA LEU A 62 -8.76 -3.33 0.50
C LEU A 62 -9.13 -2.64 -0.82
N ASN A 63 -9.07 -1.32 -0.81
CA ASN A 63 -9.30 -0.47 -1.97
C ASN A 63 -7.96 0.03 -2.53
N VAL A 64 -7.70 -0.24 -3.81
CA VAL A 64 -6.46 0.14 -4.50
C VAL A 64 -6.79 0.82 -5.82
N ASP A 65 -6.26 2.03 -6.00
CA ASP A 65 -6.42 2.83 -7.22
C ASP A 65 -5.06 3.40 -7.63
N VAL A 66 -4.72 3.29 -8.92
CA VAL A 66 -3.45 3.78 -9.49
C VAL A 66 -3.78 4.68 -10.67
N LYS A 67 -3.30 5.91 -10.63
CA LYS A 67 -3.46 6.91 -11.69
C LYS A 67 -2.12 7.31 -12.24
#